data_AF-A0A1Q3B2R1-F1
#
_entry.id   AF-A0A1Q3B2R1-F1
#
_cell.length_a   1.000
_cell.length_b   1.000
_cell.length_c   1.000
_cell.angle_alpha   90.00
_cell.angle_beta   90.00
_cell.angle_gamma   90.00
#
_symmetry.space_group_name_H-M   'P 1'
#
loop_
_entity.id
_entity.type
_entity.pdbx_description
1 polymer ?
#
loop_
_entity_poly.entity_id
_entity_poly.type
_entity_poly.pdbx_seq_one_letter_code
_entity_poly.pdbx_strand_id
1 'polypeptide(L)'
;MSLTIPTNLSKPILKPKLNSSLTSKSRPMIVCSSSASQNSDKATTTACTASSSLKAFSAALALSSILLSAPLPAVADIAGLTPCKDSKQFAKREKQQLKKLESSLKLYAPDSAPALAIKATMEKTKKRFDNYGKYGLLCGSDGLPHLIVSGDQRHWGEFITPGILFLYIAGWIGWVGRSYLIAIRDEKKPTMKEIIIDVPLASKLIFRGFSWPVAAYREFLNGELVAKDI
;
A
#
# COMPACT_ATOMS: atom_id res chain seq x y z
N MET A 1 42.03 31.60 33.70
CA MET A 1 41.74 30.59 34.74
C MET A 1 41.06 29.42 34.07
N SER A 2 41.75 28.29 34.04
CA SER A 2 41.39 27.08 33.31
C SER A 2 40.24 26.35 33.99
N LEU A 3 39.19 25.99 33.24
CA LEU A 3 38.19 25.03 33.68
C LEU A 3 38.25 23.82 32.76
N THR A 4 38.91 22.80 33.29
CA THR A 4 39.14 21.46 32.76
C THR A 4 37.82 20.68 32.69
N ILE A 5 37.51 20.15 31.51
CA ILE A 5 36.45 19.17 31.27
C ILE A 5 37.08 17.78 31.46
N PRO A 6 36.62 16.93 32.39
CA PRO A 6 37.20 15.60 32.55
C PRO A 6 36.68 14.64 31.46
N THR A 7 37.61 14.28 30.56
CA THR A 7 37.57 13.08 29.73
C THR A 7 37.74 11.85 30.61
N ASN A 8 36.73 11.00 30.74
CA ASN A 8 36.88 9.62 31.22
C ASN A 8 35.62 8.79 30.93
N LEU A 9 35.59 8.09 29.79
CA LEU A 9 35.03 6.74 29.69
C LEU A 9 35.37 6.10 28.33
N SER A 10 36.60 5.65 28.17
CA SER A 10 37.02 4.75 27.10
C SER A 10 37.24 3.34 27.68
N LYS A 11 36.29 2.43 27.44
CA LYS A 11 36.52 0.97 27.45
C LYS A 11 35.58 0.31 26.44
N PRO A 12 36.11 -0.26 25.34
CA PRO A 12 35.37 -1.09 24.42
C PRO A 12 35.58 -2.56 24.79
N ILE A 13 34.53 -3.28 25.16
CA ILE A 13 34.53 -4.76 25.18
C ILE A 13 33.07 -5.20 25.07
N LEU A 14 32.71 -5.78 23.93
CA LEU A 14 31.94 -7.01 23.81
C LEU A 14 31.79 -7.35 22.32
N LYS A 15 32.51 -8.41 21.94
CA LYS A 15 32.43 -9.07 20.64
C LYS A 15 31.10 -9.83 20.54
N PRO A 16 30.35 -9.79 19.44
CA PRO A 16 29.30 -10.75 19.19
C PRO A 16 29.93 -12.10 18.78
N LYS A 17 29.63 -13.15 19.55
CA LYS A 17 30.03 -14.53 19.25
C LYS A 17 29.08 -15.08 18.19
N LEU A 18 29.60 -15.25 16.98
CA LEU A 18 28.96 -15.98 15.89
C LEU A 18 28.90 -17.47 16.29
N ASN A 19 27.70 -18.01 16.49
CA ASN A 19 27.50 -19.45 16.61
C ASN A 19 26.38 -19.85 15.65
N SER A 20 26.79 -20.32 14.46
CA SER A 20 25.91 -20.92 13.47
C SER A 20 25.49 -22.31 13.93
N SER A 21 24.20 -22.49 14.16
CA SER A 21 23.55 -23.80 14.26
C SER A 21 22.35 -23.75 13.32
N LEU A 22 22.59 -24.09 12.04
CA LEU A 22 21.54 -24.37 11.07
C LEU A 22 20.78 -25.62 11.55
N THR A 23 19.52 -25.46 11.91
CA THR A 23 18.55 -26.55 11.91
C THR A 23 17.41 -26.16 10.98
N SER A 24 17.55 -26.57 9.72
CA SER A 24 16.53 -26.42 8.69
C SER A 24 15.40 -27.41 8.99
N LYS A 25 14.24 -26.90 9.37
CA LYS A 25 13.02 -27.71 9.55
C LYS A 25 12.35 -27.86 8.19
N SER A 26 12.55 -29.02 7.57
CA SER A 26 11.96 -29.45 6.30
C SER A 26 10.43 -29.38 6.32
N ARG A 27 9.84 -28.75 5.30
CA ARG A 27 8.44 -28.94 4.88
C ARG A 27 8.44 -29.81 3.61
N PRO A 28 7.50 -30.76 3.47
CA PRO A 28 7.47 -31.63 2.30
C PRO A 28 7.05 -30.87 1.05
N MET A 29 7.92 -30.89 0.04
CA MET A 29 7.64 -30.47 -1.33
C MET A 29 7.17 -31.72 -2.07
N ILE A 30 5.94 -31.70 -2.60
CA ILE A 30 5.46 -32.73 -3.52
C ILE A 30 6.03 -32.39 -4.90
N VAL A 31 6.97 -33.23 -5.35
CA VAL A 31 7.48 -33.26 -6.71
C VAL A 31 6.97 -34.55 -7.35
N CYS A 32 6.33 -34.43 -8.50
CA CYS A 32 6.22 -35.53 -9.46
C CYS A 32 7.06 -35.14 -10.67
N SER A 33 8.05 -35.98 -10.99
CA SER A 33 8.85 -35.91 -12.22
C SER A 33 8.59 -37.16 -13.05
N SER A 34 8.45 -36.98 -14.35
CA SER A 34 8.91 -37.87 -15.44
C SER A 34 8.21 -37.42 -16.73
N SER A 35 8.77 -37.49 -17.93
CA SER A 35 10.14 -37.36 -18.46
C SER A 35 10.01 -37.45 -19.98
N ALA A 36 10.94 -36.82 -20.68
CA ALA A 36 11.37 -37.07 -22.06
C ALA A 36 10.53 -36.51 -23.25
N SER A 37 11.03 -35.39 -23.79
CA SER A 37 11.63 -35.21 -25.15
C SER A 37 10.79 -35.59 -26.40
N GLN A 38 10.72 -34.86 -27.53
CA GLN A 38 11.72 -34.06 -28.27
C GLN A 38 11.09 -32.99 -29.22
N ASN A 39 11.82 -31.87 -29.33
CA ASN A 39 12.11 -30.94 -30.46
C ASN A 39 11.41 -30.95 -31.85
N SER A 40 11.19 -29.72 -32.32
CA SER A 40 11.59 -29.10 -33.61
C SER A 40 10.72 -29.16 -34.88
N ASP A 41 10.76 -28.01 -35.55
CA ASP A 41 10.11 -27.57 -36.79
C ASP A 41 10.41 -28.40 -38.06
N LYS A 42 9.48 -28.36 -39.05
CA LYS A 42 9.69 -27.92 -40.46
C LYS A 42 8.84 -28.66 -41.54
N ALA A 43 8.20 -27.85 -42.40
CA ALA A 43 7.85 -27.98 -43.84
C ALA A 43 6.94 -29.10 -44.43
N THR A 44 5.82 -28.62 -45.03
CA THR A 44 5.42 -28.72 -46.46
C THR A 44 5.00 -30.05 -47.12
N THR A 45 3.75 -30.02 -47.62
CA THR A 45 3.09 -30.78 -48.73
C THR A 45 2.93 -32.30 -48.64
N THR A 46 1.69 -32.82 -48.77
CA THR A 46 1.06 -33.34 -50.01
C THR A 46 -0.33 -33.93 -49.69
N ALA A 47 -1.18 -34.07 -50.70
CA ALA A 47 -2.64 -34.07 -50.67
C ALA A 47 -3.36 -35.44 -50.46
N CYS A 48 -4.63 -35.30 -50.06
CA CYS A 48 -5.88 -36.05 -50.36
C CYS A 48 -5.99 -37.59 -50.20
N THR A 49 -6.90 -38.04 -49.32
CA THR A 49 -8.13 -38.78 -49.70
C THR A 49 -9.22 -38.61 -48.63
N ALA A 50 -10.49 -38.60 -49.06
CA ALA A 50 -11.67 -38.10 -48.36
C ALA A 50 -12.36 -39.10 -47.40
N SER A 51 -13.00 -38.60 -46.34
CA SER A 51 -14.46 -38.78 -46.09
C SER A 51 -14.91 -38.18 -44.74
N SER A 52 -15.80 -37.18 -44.83
CA SER A 52 -16.91 -36.86 -43.90
C SER A 52 -16.65 -36.73 -42.39
N SER A 53 -16.52 -35.48 -41.92
CA SER A 53 -17.23 -34.95 -40.72
C SER A 53 -17.07 -33.42 -40.62
N LEU A 54 -17.55 -32.70 -41.65
CA LEU A 54 -17.50 -31.23 -41.77
C LEU A 54 -18.64 -30.53 -40.99
N LYS A 55 -18.89 -30.90 -39.73
CA LYS A 55 -19.89 -30.18 -38.89
C LYS A 55 -19.37 -29.66 -37.55
N ALA A 56 -18.13 -29.96 -37.16
CA ALA A 56 -17.57 -29.50 -35.90
C ALA A 56 -16.58 -28.32 -36.02
N PHE A 57 -16.16 -27.94 -37.23
CA PHE A 57 -15.14 -26.90 -37.42
C PHE A 57 -15.69 -25.49 -37.75
N SER A 58 -16.98 -25.35 -38.09
CA SER A 58 -17.60 -24.03 -38.32
C SER A 58 -17.87 -23.24 -37.04
N ALA A 59 -18.04 -23.91 -35.90
CA ALA A 59 -18.27 -23.23 -34.62
C ALA A 59 -16.98 -22.61 -34.04
N ALA A 60 -15.83 -23.23 -34.28
CA ALA A 60 -14.54 -22.76 -33.77
C ALA A 60 -14.03 -21.51 -34.50
N LEU A 61 -14.30 -21.38 -35.81
CA LEU A 61 -13.92 -20.18 -36.58
C LEU A 61 -14.83 -18.98 -36.32
N ALA A 62 -16.11 -19.20 -35.99
CA ALA A 62 -17.04 -18.12 -35.63
C ALA A 62 -16.72 -17.50 -34.25
N LEU A 63 -16.17 -18.29 -33.31
CA LEU A 63 -15.76 -17.80 -32.00
C LEU A 63 -14.44 -17.01 -32.04
N SER A 64 -13.56 -17.28 -33.02
CA SER A 64 -12.31 -16.54 -33.18
C SER A 64 -12.50 -15.15 -33.81
N SER A 65 -13.62 -14.88 -34.49
CA SER A 65 -13.91 -13.59 -35.12
C SER A 65 -14.51 -12.54 -34.18
N ILE A 66 -14.93 -12.93 -32.96
CA ILE A 66 -15.54 -12.01 -31.98
C ILE A 66 -14.50 -11.36 -31.05
N LEU A 67 -13.24 -11.80 -31.09
CA LEU A 67 -12.16 -11.24 -30.25
C LEU A 67 -11.33 -10.13 -30.92
N LEU A 68 -11.59 -9.78 -32.18
CA LEU A 68 -10.84 -8.72 -32.89
C LEU A 68 -11.50 -7.33 -32.80
N SER A 69 -12.69 -7.24 -32.21
CA SER A 69 -13.34 -5.97 -31.87
C SER A 69 -13.27 -5.70 -30.37
N ALA A 70 -12.07 -5.80 -29.79
CA ALA A 70 -11.83 -5.20 -28.48
C ALA A 70 -11.85 -3.67 -28.67
N PRO A 71 -12.71 -2.92 -27.97
CA PRO A 71 -12.59 -1.48 -27.97
C PRO A 71 -11.21 -1.15 -27.39
N LEU A 72 -10.53 -0.17 -28.00
CA LEU A 72 -9.34 0.47 -27.43
C LEU A 72 -9.57 0.67 -25.93
N PRO A 73 -8.57 0.44 -25.06
CA PRO A 73 -8.71 0.67 -23.63
C PRO A 73 -9.22 2.10 -23.47
N ALA A 74 -10.50 2.23 -23.15
CA ALA A 74 -11.09 3.51 -22.84
C ALA A 74 -10.39 3.94 -21.55
N VAL A 75 -9.38 4.80 -21.70
CA VAL A 75 -9.04 5.76 -20.69
C VAL A 75 -10.29 6.59 -20.52
N ALA A 76 -11.20 6.11 -19.69
CA ALA A 76 -12.32 6.92 -19.24
C ALA A 76 -11.67 8.09 -18.51
N ASP A 77 -11.61 9.25 -19.17
CA ASP A 77 -11.37 10.53 -18.53
C ASP A 77 -12.52 10.70 -17.54
N ILE A 78 -12.33 10.21 -16.31
CA ILE A 78 -13.32 10.31 -15.25
C ILE A 78 -13.58 11.81 -15.06
N ALA A 79 -14.80 12.23 -15.41
CA ALA A 79 -15.27 13.61 -15.37
C ALA A 79 -14.44 14.63 -16.20
N GLY A 80 -13.77 14.20 -17.28
CA GLY A 80 -12.98 15.11 -18.14
C GLY A 80 -11.66 15.57 -17.50
N LEU A 81 -11.19 14.87 -16.47
CA LEU A 81 -9.90 15.15 -15.86
C LEU A 81 -8.80 14.43 -16.64
N THR A 82 -7.75 15.17 -16.97
CA THR A 82 -6.56 14.63 -17.65
C THR A 82 -5.53 14.17 -16.62
N PRO A 83 -4.70 13.16 -16.93
CA PRO A 83 -3.56 12.79 -16.08
C PRO A 83 -2.67 14.00 -15.75
N CYS A 84 -2.33 14.18 -14.47
CA CYS A 84 -1.52 15.33 -14.02
C CYS A 84 -0.16 15.43 -14.72
N LYS A 85 0.39 14.29 -15.16
CA LYS A 85 1.62 14.22 -15.96
C LYS A 85 1.55 15.03 -17.26
N ASP A 86 0.39 15.06 -17.90
CA ASP A 86 0.19 15.65 -19.23
C ASP A 86 -0.47 17.04 -19.15
N SER A 87 -0.87 17.47 -17.95
CA SER A 87 -1.51 18.78 -17.74
C SER A 87 -0.52 19.94 -17.83
N LYS A 88 -0.72 20.79 -18.84
CA LYS A 88 0.05 22.04 -19.01
C LYS A 88 -0.09 22.99 -17.82
N GLN A 89 -1.24 22.97 -17.14
CA GLN A 89 -1.48 23.85 -15.98
C GLN A 89 -0.72 23.36 -14.75
N PHE A 90 -0.63 22.05 -14.54
CA PHE A 90 0.19 21.45 -13.49
C PHE A 90 1.68 21.80 -13.64
N ALA A 91 2.22 21.66 -14.85
CA ALA A 91 3.62 22.05 -15.15
C ALA A 91 3.87 23.57 -14.98
N LYS A 92 2.86 24.42 -15.26
CA LYS A 92 2.96 25.87 -14.98
C LYS A 92 3.06 26.15 -13.48
N ARG A 93 2.28 25.46 -12.65
CA ARG A 93 2.30 25.60 -11.18
C ARG A 93 3.67 25.20 -10.62
N GLU A 94 4.23 24.09 -11.08
CA GLU A 94 5.56 23.65 -10.68
C GLU A 94 6.61 24.73 -10.98
N LYS A 95 6.65 25.23 -12.22
CA LYS A 95 7.58 26.29 -12.63
C LYS A 95 7.38 27.58 -11.83
N GLN A 96 6.13 27.95 -11.53
CA GLN A 96 5.83 29.14 -10.72
C GLN A 96 6.34 28.98 -9.28
N GLN A 97 6.16 27.81 -8.67
CA GLN A 97 6.70 27.54 -7.33
C GLN A 97 8.23 27.54 -7.34
N LEU A 98 8.86 26.85 -8.29
CA LEU A 98 10.33 26.85 -8.40
C LEU A 98 10.89 28.24 -8.63
N LYS A 99 10.30 29.05 -9.51
CA LYS A 99 10.71 30.45 -9.72
C LYS A 99 10.60 31.28 -8.44
N LYS A 100 9.55 31.08 -7.63
CA LYS A 100 9.42 31.77 -6.34
C LYS A 100 10.56 31.38 -5.39
N LEU A 101 10.86 30.08 -5.26
CA LEU A 101 11.99 29.62 -4.44
C LEU A 101 13.34 30.10 -4.97
N GLU A 102 13.56 30.10 -6.29
CA GLU A 102 14.76 30.64 -6.92
C GLU A 102 14.91 32.14 -6.70
N SER A 103 13.80 32.89 -6.74
CA SER A 103 13.83 34.32 -6.42
C SER A 103 14.25 34.56 -4.97
N SER A 104 13.78 33.76 -4.02
CA SER A 104 14.21 33.80 -2.62
C SER A 104 15.66 33.35 -2.43
N LEU A 105 16.13 32.38 -3.21
CA LEU A 105 17.51 31.89 -3.15
C LEU A 105 18.53 33.00 -3.47
N LYS A 106 18.20 33.91 -4.41
CA LYS A 106 19.07 35.02 -4.82
C LYS A 106 19.33 36.05 -3.71
N LEU A 107 18.48 36.10 -2.67
CA LEU A 107 18.66 37.04 -1.55
C LEU A 107 19.70 36.54 -0.54
N TYR A 108 20.12 35.27 -0.62
CA TYR A 108 21.01 34.65 0.36
C TYR A 108 22.33 34.22 -0.28
N ALA A 109 23.41 34.27 0.49
CA ALA A 109 24.71 33.77 0.05
C ALA A 109 24.67 32.24 -0.16
N PRO A 110 25.36 31.69 -1.16
CA PRO A 110 25.23 30.30 -1.60
C PRO A 110 25.68 29.25 -0.57
N ASP A 111 26.49 29.66 0.40
CA ASP A 111 27.06 28.88 1.51
C ASP A 111 26.30 29.06 2.84
N SER A 112 25.31 29.95 2.87
CA SER A 112 24.50 30.20 4.07
C SER A 112 23.50 29.07 4.34
N ALA A 113 23.23 28.80 5.64
CA ALA A 113 22.20 27.85 6.07
C ALA A 113 20.82 28.02 5.40
N PRO A 114 20.27 29.25 5.20
CA PRO A 114 19.00 29.43 4.49
C PRO A 114 19.07 29.03 3.01
N ALA A 115 20.21 29.22 2.32
CA ALA A 115 20.35 28.81 0.93
C ALA A 115 20.30 27.28 0.78
N LEU A 116 20.89 26.53 1.71
CA LEU A 116 20.80 25.07 1.75
C LEU A 116 19.35 24.59 1.99
N ALA A 117 18.64 25.24 2.92
CA ALA A 117 17.24 24.93 3.21
C ALA A 117 16.32 25.19 2.00
N ILE A 118 16.55 26.28 1.26
CA ILE A 118 15.79 26.60 0.04
C ILE A 118 16.06 25.56 -1.06
N LYS A 119 17.32 25.16 -1.27
CA LYS A 119 17.69 24.08 -2.21
C LYS A 119 17.00 22.76 -1.85
N ALA A 120 17.02 22.36 -0.57
CA ALA A 120 16.31 21.17 -0.09
C ALA A 120 14.79 21.28 -0.31
N THR A 121 14.22 22.48 -0.15
CA THR A 121 12.79 22.72 -0.41
C THR A 121 12.45 22.66 -1.89
N MET A 122 13.33 23.15 -2.77
CA MET A 122 13.19 23.00 -4.22
C MET A 122 13.18 21.52 -4.63
N GLU A 123 14.11 20.72 -4.08
CA GLU A 123 14.16 19.27 -4.36
C GLU A 123 12.93 18.55 -3.83
N LYS A 124 12.46 18.85 -2.61
CA LYS A 124 11.20 18.32 -2.07
C LYS A 124 10.01 18.69 -2.95
N THR A 125 9.99 19.92 -3.46
CA THR A 125 8.92 20.40 -4.35
C THR A 125 8.92 19.63 -5.66
N LYS A 126 10.08 19.48 -6.33
CA LYS A 126 10.22 18.66 -7.54
C LYS A 126 9.77 17.22 -7.29
N LYS A 127 10.29 16.58 -6.24
CA LYS A 127 9.88 15.22 -5.84
C LYS A 127 8.38 15.10 -5.61
N ARG A 128 7.74 16.11 -5.01
CA ARG A 128 6.28 16.13 -4.80
C ARG A 128 5.51 16.19 -6.11
N PHE A 129 5.88 17.09 -7.01
CA PHE A 129 5.24 17.19 -8.34
C PHE A 129 5.47 15.92 -9.18
N ASP A 130 6.69 15.36 -9.14
CA ASP A 130 7.03 14.08 -9.79
C ASP A 130 6.19 12.93 -9.24
N ASN A 131 6.07 12.83 -7.91
CA ASN A 131 5.27 11.81 -7.26
C ASN A 131 3.80 11.93 -7.68
N TYR A 132 3.24 13.14 -7.67
CA TYR A 132 1.86 13.35 -8.10
C TYR A 132 1.63 13.00 -9.58
N GLY A 133 2.61 13.25 -10.45
CA GLY A 133 2.54 12.80 -11.85
C GLY A 133 2.69 11.27 -12.04
N LYS A 134 3.38 10.58 -11.12
CA LYS A 134 3.61 9.13 -11.17
C LYS A 134 2.47 8.30 -10.61
N TYR A 135 1.79 8.79 -9.57
CA TYR A 135 0.67 8.07 -8.94
C TYR A 135 -0.60 8.07 -9.79
N GLY A 136 -0.56 8.63 -11.01
CA GLY A 136 -1.70 8.62 -11.92
C GLY A 136 -2.83 9.56 -11.51
N LEU A 137 -2.55 10.52 -10.61
CA LEU A 137 -3.54 11.50 -10.17
C LEU A 137 -4.12 12.25 -11.38
N LEU A 138 -5.41 12.51 -11.30
CA LEU A 138 -6.16 13.21 -12.33
C LEU A 138 -6.23 14.70 -11.98
N CYS A 139 -5.86 15.56 -12.92
CA CYS A 139 -5.84 17.01 -12.76
C CYS A 139 -7.00 17.65 -13.54
N GLY A 140 -7.72 18.56 -12.88
CA GLY A 140 -8.74 19.40 -13.52
C GLY A 140 -8.14 20.56 -14.33
N SER A 141 -9.01 21.46 -14.80
CA SER A 141 -8.64 22.68 -15.53
C SER A 141 -7.69 23.60 -14.76
N ASP A 142 -7.72 23.55 -13.43
CA ASP A 142 -6.88 24.38 -12.56
C ASP A 142 -5.44 23.86 -12.41
N GLY A 143 -5.17 22.64 -12.91
CA GLY A 143 -3.89 21.96 -12.75
C GLY A 143 -3.62 21.51 -11.31
N LEU A 144 -4.67 21.25 -10.53
CA LEU A 144 -4.58 20.68 -9.19
C LEU A 144 -5.01 19.20 -9.24
N PRO A 145 -4.30 18.30 -8.52
CA PRO A 145 -4.70 16.90 -8.41
C PRO A 145 -6.04 16.75 -7.68
N HIS A 146 -6.98 16.07 -8.29
CA HIS A 146 -8.27 15.69 -7.71
C HIS A 146 -8.24 14.19 -7.39
N LEU A 147 -8.96 13.80 -6.33
CA LEU A 147 -9.07 12.41 -5.91
C LEU A 147 -10.41 11.83 -6.38
N ILE A 148 -10.40 10.60 -6.88
CA ILE A 148 -11.60 9.87 -7.29
C ILE A 148 -11.94 8.84 -6.21
N VAL A 149 -13.09 9.03 -5.55
CA VAL A 149 -13.59 8.14 -4.49
C VAL A 149 -14.58 7.09 -4.98
N SER A 150 -14.80 6.98 -6.29
CA SER A 150 -15.82 6.10 -6.89
C SER A 150 -15.51 4.60 -6.82
N GLY A 151 -14.36 4.20 -6.29
CA GLY A 151 -13.97 2.79 -6.21
C GLY A 151 -13.51 2.19 -7.54
N ASP A 152 -13.02 3.00 -8.47
CA ASP A 152 -12.35 2.51 -9.68
C ASP A 152 -10.98 1.91 -9.35
N GLN A 153 -10.69 0.71 -9.86
CA GLN A 153 -9.49 -0.08 -9.57
C GLN A 153 -8.19 0.72 -9.76
N ARG A 154 -8.14 1.60 -10.76
CA ARG A 154 -6.95 2.41 -11.09
C ARG A 154 -6.65 3.48 -10.02
N HIS A 155 -7.65 3.88 -9.23
CA HIS A 155 -7.58 4.93 -8.22
C HIS A 155 -7.83 4.41 -6.79
N TRP A 156 -7.83 3.08 -6.57
CA TRP A 156 -7.98 2.48 -5.24
C TRP A 156 -6.92 2.90 -4.22
N GLY A 157 -5.73 3.28 -4.69
CA GLY A 157 -4.66 3.82 -3.86
C GLY A 157 -4.99 5.20 -3.26
N GLU A 158 -5.93 5.95 -3.85
CA GLU A 158 -6.25 7.32 -3.43
C GLU A 158 -7.14 7.36 -2.19
N PHE A 159 -8.13 6.46 -2.10
CA PHE A 159 -9.13 6.49 -1.02
C PHE A 159 -9.40 5.14 -0.38
N ILE A 160 -9.54 4.05 -1.15
CA ILE A 160 -9.93 2.75 -0.61
C ILE A 160 -8.82 2.16 0.27
N THR A 161 -7.57 2.17 -0.21
CA THR A 161 -6.41 1.67 0.54
C THR A 161 -6.20 2.42 1.86
N PRO A 162 -6.10 3.78 1.88
CA PRO A 162 -6.00 4.52 3.13
C PRO A 162 -7.28 4.45 3.98
N GLY A 163 -8.45 4.30 3.37
CA GLY A 163 -9.74 4.16 4.08
C GLY A 163 -9.87 2.85 4.83
N ILE A 164 -9.52 1.71 4.21
CA ILE A 164 -9.48 0.41 4.88
C ILE A 164 -8.43 0.42 5.99
N LEU A 165 -7.26 1.02 5.73
CA LEU A 165 -6.23 1.18 6.76
C LEU A 165 -6.73 1.99 7.96
N PHE A 166 -7.46 3.09 7.71
CA PHE A 166 -8.07 3.89 8.75
C PHE A 166 -9.10 3.09 9.55
N LEU A 167 -10.03 2.40 8.88
CA LEU A 167 -11.03 1.57 9.55
C LEU A 167 -10.40 0.42 10.34
N TYR A 168 -9.31 -0.15 9.85
CA TYR A 168 -8.55 -1.18 10.56
C TYR A 168 -7.95 -0.66 11.86
N ILE A 169 -7.33 0.53 11.84
CA ILE A 169 -6.74 1.14 13.04
C ILE A 169 -7.84 1.59 14.01
N ALA A 170 -8.89 2.23 13.51
CA ALA A 170 -10.01 2.69 14.33
C ALA A 170 -10.75 1.51 14.99
N GLY A 171 -10.99 0.44 14.23
CA GLY A 171 -11.60 -0.79 14.74
C GLY A 171 -10.71 -1.50 15.74
N TRP A 172 -9.38 -1.51 15.55
CA TRP A 172 -8.45 -2.05 16.53
C TRP A 172 -8.53 -1.28 17.85
N ILE A 173 -8.46 0.05 17.82
CA ILE A 173 -8.56 0.89 19.02
C ILE A 173 -9.90 0.66 19.74
N GLY A 174 -11.01 0.67 19.00
CA GLY A 174 -12.33 0.43 19.55
C GLY A 174 -12.49 -0.97 20.16
N TRP A 175 -11.95 -1.99 19.49
CA TRP A 175 -12.00 -3.37 19.96
C TRP A 175 -11.22 -3.59 21.25
N VAL A 176 -10.02 -3.03 21.34
CA VAL A 176 -9.19 -3.09 22.56
C VAL A 176 -9.87 -2.36 23.70
N GLY A 177 -10.45 -1.17 23.44
CA GLY A 177 -11.21 -0.42 24.43
C GLY A 177 -12.39 -1.21 24.98
N ARG A 178 -13.24 -1.76 24.10
CA ARG A 178 -14.36 -2.64 24.48
C ARG A 178 -13.87 -3.83 25.31
N SER A 179 -12.84 -4.53 24.83
CA SER A 179 -12.32 -5.74 25.50
C SER A 179 -11.76 -5.43 26.90
N TYR A 180 -11.13 -4.26 27.07
CA TYR A 180 -10.61 -3.82 28.37
C TYR A 180 -11.74 -3.53 29.34
N LEU A 181 -12.77 -2.78 28.90
CA LEU A 181 -13.94 -2.46 29.73
C LEU A 181 -14.71 -3.72 30.15
N ILE A 182 -14.85 -4.71 29.27
CA ILE A 182 -15.48 -5.99 29.61
C ILE A 182 -14.65 -6.75 30.65
N ALA A 183 -13.33 -6.79 30.50
CA ALA A 183 -12.44 -7.52 31.40
C ALA A 183 -12.39 -6.94 32.83
N ILE A 184 -12.54 -5.62 32.98
CA ILE A 184 -12.52 -4.96 34.30
C ILE A 184 -13.90 -4.91 34.98
N ARG A 185 -14.99 -5.19 34.25
CA ARG A 185 -16.37 -5.08 34.79
C ARG A 185 -16.61 -6.00 35.99
N ASP A 186 -16.01 -7.19 35.99
CA ASP A 186 -16.22 -8.21 37.02
C ASP A 186 -15.24 -8.07 38.22
N GLU A 187 -14.37 -7.05 38.19
CA GLU A 187 -13.44 -6.74 39.28
C GLU A 187 -14.13 -6.04 40.46
N LYS A 188 -13.52 -6.12 41.65
CA LYS A 188 -14.11 -5.55 42.89
C LYS A 188 -14.28 -4.02 42.85
N LYS A 189 -13.49 -3.33 42.04
CA LYS A 189 -13.49 -1.85 41.90
C LYS A 189 -13.19 -1.44 40.44
N PRO A 190 -14.15 -1.55 39.51
CA PRO A 190 -13.93 -1.28 38.09
C PRO A 190 -13.51 0.18 37.84
N THR A 191 -14.13 1.14 38.55
CA THR A 191 -13.85 2.58 38.44
C THR A 191 -12.39 2.95 38.77
N MET A 192 -11.74 2.17 39.66
CA MET A 192 -10.34 2.40 40.00
C MET A 192 -9.39 1.93 38.88
N LYS A 193 -9.78 0.90 38.12
CA LYS A 193 -9.04 0.36 36.97
C LYS A 193 -9.24 1.15 35.67
N GLU A 194 -10.20 2.05 35.64
CA GLU A 194 -10.36 3.06 34.57
C GLU A 194 -9.41 4.25 34.77
N ILE A 195 -9.26 4.71 36.02
CA ILE A 195 -8.36 5.83 36.36
C ILE A 195 -6.89 5.37 36.35
N ILE A 196 -6.62 4.22 36.99
CA ILE A 196 -5.30 3.60 37.03
C ILE A 196 -5.35 2.38 36.12
N ILE A 197 -4.97 2.60 34.86
CA ILE A 197 -5.00 1.56 33.84
C ILE A 197 -4.08 0.40 34.21
N ASP A 198 -4.62 -0.81 34.13
CA ASP A 198 -3.84 -2.03 34.26
C ASP A 198 -3.03 -2.27 32.97
N VAL A 199 -1.84 -1.67 32.93
CA VAL A 199 -0.90 -1.76 31.80
C VAL A 199 -0.62 -3.20 31.36
N PRO A 200 -0.37 -4.19 32.25
CA PRO A 200 -0.09 -5.55 31.80
C PRO A 200 -1.33 -6.25 31.21
N LEU A 201 -2.54 -5.96 31.69
CA LEU A 201 -3.77 -6.48 31.08
C LEU A 201 -4.05 -5.78 29.73
N ALA A 202 -3.91 -4.45 29.68
CA ALA A 202 -4.12 -3.67 28.46
C ALA A 202 -3.17 -4.10 27.34
N SER A 203 -1.89 -4.32 27.64
CA SER A 203 -0.89 -4.80 26.66
C SER A 203 -1.31 -6.14 26.02
N LYS A 204 -1.78 -7.10 26.84
CA LYS A 204 -2.28 -8.39 26.32
C LYS A 204 -3.49 -8.22 25.40
N LEU A 205 -4.40 -7.30 25.72
CA LEU A 205 -5.57 -6.99 24.89
C LEU A 205 -5.20 -6.26 23.60
N ILE A 206 -4.22 -5.35 23.63
CA ILE A 206 -3.69 -4.67 22.44
C ILE A 206 -3.22 -5.70 21.41
N PHE A 207 -2.42 -6.69 21.83
CA PHE A 207 -1.95 -7.74 20.92
C PHE A 207 -3.08 -8.63 20.39
N ARG A 208 -4.11 -8.93 21.18
CA ARG A 208 -5.31 -9.64 20.71
C ARG A 208 -6.16 -8.83 19.74
N GLY A 209 -6.15 -7.51 19.87
CA GLY A 209 -6.87 -6.60 18.98
C GLY A 209 -6.36 -6.59 17.54
N PHE A 210 -5.19 -7.15 17.23
CA PHE A 210 -4.73 -7.26 15.85
C PHE A 210 -5.66 -8.15 15.00
N SER A 211 -6.22 -9.22 15.56
CA SER A 211 -7.20 -10.08 14.89
C SER A 211 -8.66 -9.62 15.05
N TRP A 212 -8.88 -8.34 15.38
CA TRP A 212 -10.22 -7.82 15.67
C TRP A 212 -11.26 -8.04 14.55
N PRO A 213 -10.97 -7.95 13.23
CA PRO A 213 -12.03 -8.03 12.23
C PRO A 213 -12.70 -9.40 12.24
N VAL A 214 -11.93 -10.46 12.45
CA VAL A 214 -12.43 -11.83 12.52
C VAL A 214 -13.13 -12.08 13.86
N ALA A 215 -12.54 -11.64 14.97
CA ALA A 215 -13.12 -11.82 16.29
C ALA A 215 -14.46 -11.08 16.43
N ALA A 216 -14.50 -9.81 16.01
CA ALA A 216 -15.70 -8.99 16.01
C ALA A 216 -16.80 -9.58 15.12
N TYR A 217 -16.44 -10.08 13.93
CA TYR A 217 -17.41 -10.72 13.04
C TYR A 217 -18.00 -12.00 13.67
N ARG A 218 -17.19 -12.81 14.36
CA ARG A 218 -17.68 -14.00 15.08
C ARG A 218 -18.58 -13.63 16.26
N GLU A 219 -18.17 -12.68 17.10
CA GLU A 219 -18.99 -12.21 18.23
C GLU A 219 -20.29 -11.53 17.79
N PHE A 220 -20.28 -10.86 16.63
CA PHE A 220 -21.49 -10.31 16.02
C PHE A 220 -22.48 -11.41 15.62
N LEU A 221 -22.00 -12.46 14.94
CA LEU A 221 -22.84 -13.59 14.54
C LEU A 221 -23.36 -14.40 15.73
N ASN A 222 -22.57 -14.49 16.81
CA ASN A 222 -22.95 -15.19 18.03
C ASN A 222 -23.90 -14.36 18.93
N GLY A 223 -24.12 -13.08 18.61
CA GLY A 223 -24.97 -12.18 19.40
C GLY A 223 -24.35 -11.71 20.72
N GLU A 224 -23.02 -11.81 20.88
CA GLU A 224 -22.30 -11.31 22.08
C GLU A 224 -21.87 -9.84 21.92
N LEU A 225 -21.90 -9.32 20.69
CA LEU A 225 -21.53 -7.93 20.42
C LEU A 225 -22.61 -6.92 20.85
N VAL A 226 -23.89 -7.31 20.85
CA VAL A 226 -25.03 -6.43 21.08
C VAL A 226 -25.81 -6.90 22.32
N ALA A 227 -26.22 -5.96 23.18
CA ALA A 227 -27.07 -6.27 24.32
C ALA A 227 -28.51 -6.62 23.84
N LYS A 228 -29.20 -7.50 24.58
CA LYS A 228 -30.52 -8.05 24.18
C LYS A 228 -31.70 -7.11 24.45
N ASP A 229 -31.47 -5.95 25.05
CA ASP A 229 -32.52 -4.98 25.44
C ASP A 229 -32.84 -3.95 24.33
N ILE A 230 -32.89 -4.41 23.08
CA ILE A 230 -33.29 -3.63 21.88
C ILE A 230 -34.37 -4.40 21.12
#